data_AF-A0A7H4P9J0-F1
#
_entry.id   AF-A0A7H4P9J0-F1
#
_cell.length_a   1.000
_cell.length_b   1.000
_cell.length_c   1.000
_cell.angle_alpha   90.00
_cell.angle_beta   90.00
_cell.angle_gamma   90.00
#
_symmetry.space_group_name_H-M   'P 1'
#
loop_
_entity.id
_entity.type
_entity.pdbx_description
1 polymer ?
#
loop_
_entity_poly.entity_id
_entity_poly.type
_entity_poly.pdbx_seq_one_letter_code
_entity_poly.pdbx_strand_id
1 'polypeptide(L)'
;MSDDKFNLSALAVRERSITLFLIILITVAGVLSFFELGRAEDPPFTVKQMTIISAWPGATAQEMQDQVAEPLEKRMQELKWYDRSETYTRPGLAYTMLSLQDSTPPSQVQEEFYQARKKLGDEAKNLPAGVIGPMFNDEFSDVTFALFALKAKGEPQRLLVRDAESLRQRLLHVPGVKKVNIIGEQAERIFVSFSHDRLATLGVSPQDIFSALNSQNVLTPAGSIDTKGPQVFIRLDGAFDKLEKIRETPIVVQGRTLQLSDVATVERGYEDPATFQIRNQGETALLLGIVMRDGWNGLDLGKALDAETAKINAGMPLGMTLTKVTDQSVNISSAVDEFMIKFFVALLVVMVVCFVSMGGAWA
;
A
#
# COMPACT_ATOMS: atom_id res chain seq x y z
N MET A 1 -67.50 17.64 -18.52
CA MET A 1 -66.71 16.96 -19.56
C MET A 1 -65.29 16.89 -19.02
N SER A 2 -64.96 15.82 -18.28
CA SER A 2 -63.59 15.66 -17.79
C SER A 2 -62.78 14.98 -18.87
N ASP A 3 -61.68 15.63 -19.24
CA ASP A 3 -60.69 15.16 -20.19
C ASP A 3 -60.36 13.68 -20.02
N ASP A 4 -60.11 13.05 -21.16
CA ASP A 4 -59.67 11.67 -21.37
C ASP A 4 -58.32 11.45 -20.65
N LYS A 5 -58.35 11.31 -19.33
CA LYS A 5 -57.17 11.07 -18.51
C LYS A 5 -56.67 9.66 -18.82
N PHE A 6 -55.49 9.59 -19.43
CA PHE A 6 -54.76 8.36 -19.69
C PHE A 6 -54.81 7.42 -18.47
N ASN A 7 -55.55 6.31 -18.61
CA ASN A 7 -55.76 5.35 -17.53
C ASN A 7 -54.81 4.16 -17.71
N LEU A 8 -53.68 4.22 -17.02
CA LEU A 8 -52.62 3.19 -17.02
C LEU A 8 -53.16 1.79 -16.68
N SER A 9 -54.05 1.70 -15.69
CA SER A 9 -54.63 0.43 -15.27
C SER A 9 -55.53 -0.16 -16.36
N ALA A 10 -56.37 0.67 -16.99
CA ALA A 10 -57.24 0.23 -18.08
C ALA A 10 -56.42 -0.20 -19.31
N LEU A 11 -55.33 0.51 -19.62
CA LEU A 11 -54.42 0.16 -20.71
C LEU A 11 -53.70 -1.18 -20.47
N ALA A 12 -53.19 -1.40 -19.25
CA ALA A 12 -52.52 -2.65 -18.87
C ALA A 12 -53.46 -3.87 -18.89
N VAL A 13 -54.72 -3.70 -18.51
CA VAL A 13 -55.72 -4.79 -18.56
C VAL A 13 -56.20 -5.05 -19.99
N ARG A 14 -56.28 -4.02 -20.83
CA ARG A 14 -56.69 -4.15 -22.24
C ARG A 14 -55.62 -4.84 -23.08
N GLU A 15 -54.36 -4.44 -22.94
CA GLU A 15 -53.23 -4.93 -23.73
C GLU A 15 -52.48 -6.07 -23.01
N ARG A 16 -53.21 -7.13 -22.63
CA ARG A 16 -52.68 -8.23 -21.79
C ARG A 16 -51.39 -8.85 -22.33
N SER A 17 -51.27 -9.02 -23.65
CA SER A 17 -50.10 -9.60 -24.28
C SER A 17 -48.86 -8.71 -24.13
N ILE A 18 -49.03 -7.39 -24.24
CA ILE A 18 -47.94 -6.42 -24.07
C ILE A 18 -47.52 -6.39 -22.60
N THR A 19 -48.49 -6.37 -21.67
CA THR A 19 -48.20 -6.40 -20.24
C THR A 19 -47.48 -7.69 -19.83
N LEU A 20 -47.94 -8.85 -20.31
CA LEU A 20 -47.29 -10.14 -20.05
C LEU A 20 -45.86 -10.17 -20.62
N PHE A 21 -45.67 -9.68 -21.86
CA PHE A 21 -44.36 -9.57 -22.47
C PHE A 21 -43.41 -8.71 -21.63
N LEU A 22 -43.86 -7.54 -21.17
CA LEU A 22 -43.06 -6.66 -20.32
C LEU A 22 -42.73 -7.31 -18.97
N ILE A 23 -43.68 -8.02 -18.35
CA ILE A 23 -43.43 -8.78 -17.11
C ILE A 23 -42.33 -9.81 -17.34
N ILE A 24 -42.46 -10.65 -18.36
CA ILE A 24 -41.46 -11.68 -18.68
C ILE A 24 -40.10 -11.03 -18.97
N LEU A 25 -40.08 -9.95 -19.75
CA LEU A 25 -38.86 -9.23 -20.10
C LEU A 25 -38.16 -8.67 -18.85
N ILE A 26 -38.91 -8.03 -17.95
CA ILE A 26 -38.38 -7.50 -16.68
C ILE A 26 -37.92 -8.64 -15.76
N THR A 27 -38.64 -9.76 -15.70
CA THR A 27 -38.23 -10.92 -14.91
C THR A 27 -36.93 -11.52 -15.43
N VAL A 28 -36.81 -11.74 -16.75
CA VAL A 28 -35.59 -12.26 -17.37
C VAL A 28 -34.43 -11.29 -17.16
N ALA A 29 -34.63 -9.99 -17.40
CA ALA A 29 -33.62 -8.97 -17.15
C ALA A 29 -33.18 -8.95 -15.68
N GLY A 30 -34.13 -9.01 -14.74
CA GLY A 30 -33.86 -9.04 -13.30
C GLY A 30 -33.09 -10.28 -12.87
N VAL A 31 -33.43 -11.46 -13.42
CA VAL A 31 -32.72 -12.72 -13.14
C VAL A 31 -31.28 -12.65 -13.67
N LEU A 32 -31.07 -12.16 -14.89
CA LEU A 32 -29.73 -12.01 -15.46
C LEU A 32 -28.89 -11.02 -14.64
N SER A 33 -29.43 -9.84 -14.33
CA SER A 33 -28.74 -8.83 -13.52
C SER A 33 -28.43 -9.33 -12.10
N PHE A 34 -29.27 -10.17 -11.50
CA PHE A 34 -29.02 -10.75 -10.18
C PHE A 34 -27.77 -11.64 -10.16
N PHE A 35 -27.50 -12.38 -11.23
CA PHE A 35 -26.31 -13.23 -11.33
C PHE A 35 -25.03 -12.44 -11.62
N GLU A 36 -25.12 -11.29 -12.30
CA GLU A 36 -23.98 -10.44 -12.63
C GLU A 36 -23.62 -9.42 -11.52
N LEU A 37 -24.50 -9.21 -10.54
CA LEU A 37 -24.28 -8.21 -9.50
C LEU A 37 -23.12 -8.58 -8.57
N GLY A 38 -22.12 -7.70 -8.48
CA GLY A 38 -21.01 -7.85 -7.55
C GLY A 38 -21.47 -7.83 -6.08
N ARG A 39 -20.83 -8.65 -5.25
CA ARG A 39 -21.12 -8.74 -3.81
C ARG A 39 -19.98 -8.12 -3.01
N ALA A 40 -20.34 -7.21 -2.11
CA ALA A 40 -19.45 -6.61 -1.13
C ALA A 40 -20.12 -6.68 0.25
N GLU A 41 -19.32 -6.77 1.30
CA GLU A 41 -19.84 -6.77 2.69
C GLU A 41 -20.35 -5.38 3.07
N ASP A 42 -19.54 -4.36 2.82
CA ASP A 42 -19.85 -2.96 3.11
C ASP A 42 -19.81 -2.09 1.84
N PRO A 43 -20.59 -0.99 1.79
CA PRO A 43 -20.44 -0.01 0.73
C PRO A 43 -19.05 0.63 0.78
N PRO A 44 -18.45 0.96 -0.37
CA PRO A 44 -17.17 1.66 -0.39
C PRO A 44 -17.33 3.02 0.28
N PHE A 45 -16.44 3.32 1.24
CA PHE A 45 -16.36 4.64 1.88
C PHE A 45 -15.07 5.33 1.48
N THR A 46 -15.13 6.64 1.26
CA THR A 46 -13.94 7.43 0.90
C THR A 46 -13.24 7.89 2.17
N VAL A 47 -12.02 7.41 2.41
CA VAL A 47 -11.16 7.92 3.49
C VAL A 47 -10.73 9.34 3.13
N LYS A 48 -10.95 10.27 4.07
CA LYS A 48 -10.67 11.71 3.92
C LYS A 48 -9.41 12.14 4.67
N GLN A 49 -8.50 11.20 4.87
CA GLN A 49 -7.28 11.36 5.64
C GLN A 49 -6.05 11.03 4.81
N MET A 50 -4.99 11.80 5.01
CA MET A 50 -3.67 11.58 4.43
C MET A 50 -2.63 11.66 5.54
N THR A 51 -1.64 10.78 5.50
CA THR A 51 -0.48 10.85 6.40
C THR A 51 0.71 11.49 5.68
N ILE A 52 1.44 12.33 6.41
CA ILE A 52 2.67 12.97 5.99
C ILE A 52 3.76 12.64 7.00
N ILE A 53 4.91 12.20 6.51
CA ILE A 53 6.07 11.86 7.34
C ILE A 53 7.25 12.72 6.90
N SER A 54 7.87 13.39 7.87
CA SER A 54 9.09 14.16 7.66
C SER A 54 10.16 13.71 8.65
N ALA A 55 11.40 13.61 8.19
CA ALA A 55 12.53 13.19 9.02
C ALA A 55 13.64 14.25 8.97
N TRP A 56 14.23 14.57 10.12
CA TRP A 56 15.40 15.45 10.21
C TRP A 56 16.39 14.85 11.21
N PRO A 57 17.22 13.89 10.78
CA PRO A 57 18.11 13.16 11.69
C PRO A 57 19.00 14.11 12.50
N GLY A 58 18.97 13.97 13.82
CA GLY A 58 19.74 14.80 14.75
C GLY A 58 18.99 15.99 15.35
N ALA A 59 17.80 16.35 14.84
CA ALA A 59 16.97 17.39 15.43
C ALA A 59 16.23 16.93 16.69
N THR A 60 16.04 17.84 17.64
CA THR A 60 15.19 17.61 18.81
C THR A 60 13.70 17.59 18.42
N ALA A 61 12.84 17.04 19.28
CA ALA A 61 11.39 17.04 19.02
C ALA A 61 10.82 18.48 18.92
N GLN A 62 11.38 19.42 19.68
CA GLN A 62 10.99 20.83 19.63
C GLN A 62 11.41 21.48 18.31
N GLU A 63 12.64 21.25 17.84
CA GLU A 63 13.07 21.75 16.53
C GLU A 63 12.26 21.14 15.39
N MET A 64 11.92 19.85 15.48
CA MET A 64 11.00 19.21 14.53
C MET A 64 9.62 19.89 14.53
N GLN A 65 9.10 20.25 15.70
CA GLN A 65 7.83 20.95 15.80
C GLN A 65 7.89 22.33 15.15
N ASP A 66 8.84 23.16 15.59
CA ASP A 66 8.87 24.59 15.25
C ASP A 66 9.36 24.85 13.82
N GLN A 67 10.32 24.06 13.34
CA GLN A 67 10.99 24.32 12.04
C GLN A 67 10.50 23.41 10.90
N VAL A 68 9.80 22.31 11.21
CA VAL A 68 9.34 21.36 10.18
C VAL A 68 7.83 21.19 10.22
N ALA A 69 7.26 20.78 11.35
CA ALA A 69 5.82 20.53 11.44
C ALA A 69 5.00 21.81 11.26
N GLU A 70 5.29 22.85 12.02
CA GLU A 70 4.49 24.09 12.02
C GLU A 70 4.43 24.78 10.64
N PRO A 71 5.55 24.92 9.88
CA PRO A 71 5.48 25.43 8.51
C PRO A 71 4.60 24.57 7.59
N LEU A 72 4.70 23.24 7.69
CA LEU A 72 3.89 22.32 6.88
C LEU A 72 2.40 22.37 7.27
N GLU A 73 2.08 22.43 8.56
CA GLU A 73 0.71 22.59 9.06
C GLU A 73 0.05 23.86 8.54
N LYS A 74 0.75 24.99 8.61
CA LYS A 74 0.29 26.28 8.07
C LYS A 74 -0.09 26.18 6.60
N ARG A 75 0.67 25.41 5.80
CA ARG A 75 0.35 25.19 4.38
C ARG A 75 -0.88 24.32 4.16
N MET A 76 -1.12 23.33 5.02
CA MET A 76 -2.30 22.48 4.90
C MET A 76 -3.59 23.22 5.27
N GLN A 77 -3.52 24.21 6.16
CA GLN A 77 -4.66 25.07 6.51
C GLN A 77 -5.18 25.87 5.30
N GLU A 78 -4.37 26.04 4.25
CA GLU A 78 -4.80 26.70 3.01
C GLU A 78 -5.66 25.80 2.10
N LEU A 79 -5.89 24.54 2.46
CA LEU A 79 -6.74 23.62 1.69
C LEU A 79 -8.21 24.00 1.84
N LYS A 80 -8.98 23.84 0.75
CA LYS A 80 -10.37 24.30 0.70
C LYS A 80 -11.26 23.57 1.71
N TRP A 81 -11.03 22.27 1.84
CA TRP A 81 -11.80 21.39 2.72
C TRP A 81 -11.02 20.97 3.96
N TYR A 82 -10.07 21.80 4.40
CA TYR A 82 -9.30 21.53 5.62
C TYR A 82 -10.23 21.42 6.84
N ASP A 83 -10.05 20.36 7.64
CA ASP A 83 -10.64 20.26 8.97
C ASP A 83 -9.56 20.46 10.04
N ARG A 84 -8.59 19.55 10.10
CA ARG A 84 -7.50 19.59 11.08
C ARG A 84 -6.26 18.81 10.63
N SER A 85 -5.11 19.19 11.18
CA SER A 85 -3.88 18.42 11.16
C SER A 85 -3.47 18.03 12.58
N GLU A 86 -3.18 16.76 12.81
CA GLU A 86 -2.64 16.26 14.07
C GLU A 86 -1.20 15.81 13.84
N THR A 87 -0.24 16.46 14.49
CA THR A 87 1.18 16.11 14.37
C THR A 87 1.73 15.55 15.68
N TYR A 88 2.45 14.44 15.56
CA TYR A 88 3.23 13.83 16.62
C TYR A 88 4.72 13.90 16.26
N THR A 89 5.50 14.62 17.06
CA THR A 89 6.95 14.76 16.87
C THR A 89 7.73 13.94 17.89
N ARG A 90 8.86 13.41 17.44
CA ARG A 90 9.90 12.79 18.25
C ARG A 90 11.26 13.22 17.71
N PRO A 91 12.37 13.01 18.43
CA PRO A 91 13.70 13.36 17.92
C PRO A 91 13.92 12.80 16.50
N GLY A 92 14.19 13.72 15.57
CA GLY A 92 14.40 13.48 14.15
C GLY A 92 13.21 13.02 13.30
N LEU A 93 11.97 12.96 13.82
CA LEU A 93 10.80 12.51 13.06
C LEU A 93 9.52 13.29 13.44
N ALA A 94 8.69 13.57 12.43
CA ALA A 94 7.36 14.14 12.58
C ALA A 94 6.34 13.33 11.77
N TYR A 95 5.26 12.92 12.43
CA TYR A 95 4.13 12.21 11.84
C TYR A 95 2.92 13.11 11.87
N THR A 96 2.42 13.49 10.69
CA THR A 96 1.29 14.41 10.58
C THR A 96 0.13 13.70 9.89
N MET A 97 -1.04 13.71 10.53
CA MET A 97 -2.29 13.25 9.95
C MET A 97 -3.12 14.45 9.52
N LEU A 98 -3.34 14.60 8.21
CA LEU A 98 -4.25 15.59 7.65
C LEU A 98 -5.64 14.97 7.52
N SER A 99 -6.65 15.64 8.08
CA SER A 99 -8.07 15.31 7.91
C SER A 99 -8.79 16.41 7.14
N LEU A 100 -9.54 16.02 6.10
CA LEU A 100 -10.49 16.91 5.42
C LEU A 100 -11.86 16.85 6.11
N GLN A 101 -12.68 17.87 5.90
CA GLN A 101 -14.02 17.97 6.47
C GLN A 101 -14.91 16.80 6.07
N ASP A 102 -15.79 16.37 6.98
CA ASP A 102 -16.77 15.33 6.71
C ASP A 102 -17.74 15.70 5.56
N SER A 103 -17.95 16.99 5.31
CA SER A 103 -18.77 17.51 4.20
C SER A 103 -18.08 17.44 2.83
N THR A 104 -16.78 17.10 2.77
CA THR A 104 -16.01 17.06 1.50
C THR A 104 -16.64 16.05 0.53
N PRO A 105 -16.98 16.45 -0.70
CA PRO A 105 -17.48 15.52 -1.72
C PRO A 105 -16.43 14.44 -2.03
N PRO A 106 -16.81 13.14 -2.10
CA PRO A 106 -15.88 12.05 -2.41
C PRO A 106 -15.02 12.28 -3.66
N SER A 107 -15.59 12.90 -4.70
CA SER A 107 -14.90 13.21 -5.95
C SER A 107 -13.84 14.31 -5.84
N GLN A 108 -13.87 15.13 -4.79
CA GLN A 108 -12.89 16.22 -4.58
C GLN A 108 -11.71 15.79 -3.69
N VAL A 109 -11.82 14.67 -2.95
CA VAL A 109 -10.79 14.23 -2.00
C VAL A 109 -9.42 14.05 -2.67
N GLN A 110 -9.38 13.39 -3.83
CA GLN A 110 -8.13 13.16 -4.57
C GLN A 110 -7.47 14.45 -5.08
N GLU A 111 -8.28 15.43 -5.47
CA GLU A 111 -7.79 16.75 -5.86
C GLU A 111 -7.23 17.51 -4.66
N GLU A 112 -7.90 17.48 -3.49
CA GLU A 112 -7.38 18.11 -2.28
C GLU A 112 -6.07 17.46 -1.80
N PHE A 113 -5.95 16.13 -1.92
CA PHE A 113 -4.70 15.42 -1.67
C PHE A 113 -3.58 15.85 -2.63
N TYR A 114 -3.90 16.04 -3.91
CA TYR A 114 -2.96 16.60 -4.86
C TYR A 114 -2.54 18.03 -4.50
N GLN A 115 -3.48 18.89 -4.10
CA GLN A 115 -3.18 20.25 -3.66
C GLN A 115 -2.33 20.26 -2.38
N ALA A 116 -2.58 19.35 -1.44
CA ALA A 116 -1.77 19.17 -0.24
C ALA A 116 -0.32 18.82 -0.61
N ARG A 117 -0.11 17.81 -1.45
CA ARG A 117 1.22 17.44 -1.95
C ARG A 117 1.94 18.59 -2.62
N LYS A 118 1.23 19.35 -3.46
CA LYS A 118 1.79 20.51 -4.16
C LYS A 118 2.24 21.59 -3.19
N LYS A 119 1.36 22.03 -2.29
CA LYS A 119 1.68 23.08 -1.29
C LYS A 119 2.82 22.67 -0.37
N LEU A 120 2.80 21.42 0.09
CA LEU A 120 3.84 20.88 0.97
C LEU A 120 5.17 20.68 0.24
N GLY A 121 5.14 20.26 -1.03
CA GLY A 121 6.34 20.17 -1.87
C GLY A 121 6.95 21.54 -2.20
N ASP A 122 6.14 22.58 -2.31
CA ASP A 122 6.64 23.96 -2.46
C ASP A 122 7.30 24.46 -1.16
N GLU A 123 6.71 24.16 0.00
CA GLU A 123 7.26 24.54 1.30
C GLU A 123 8.49 23.72 1.70
N ALA A 124 8.62 22.50 1.21
CA ALA A 124 9.78 21.65 1.45
C ALA A 124 11.12 22.34 1.12
N LYS A 125 11.11 23.29 0.17
CA LYS A 125 12.29 24.07 -0.23
C LYS A 125 12.73 25.10 0.81
N ASN A 126 11.85 25.49 1.71
CA ASN A 126 12.10 26.45 2.79
C ASN A 126 12.47 25.76 4.11
N LEU A 127 12.33 24.44 4.18
CA LEU A 127 12.69 23.67 5.36
C LEU A 127 14.22 23.67 5.58
N PRO A 128 14.68 23.47 6.83
CA PRO A 128 16.10 23.36 7.13
C PRO A 128 16.85 22.32 6.27
N ALA A 129 18.13 22.58 6.01
CA ALA A 129 18.97 21.64 5.29
C ALA A 129 19.08 20.30 6.04
N GLY A 130 18.95 19.19 5.30
CA GLY A 130 18.99 17.84 5.85
C GLY A 130 17.62 17.26 6.24
N VAL A 131 16.53 18.02 6.10
CA VAL A 131 15.18 17.46 6.18
C VAL A 131 14.93 16.54 4.98
N ILE A 132 14.40 15.35 5.26
CA ILE A 132 14.00 14.33 4.31
C ILE A 132 12.47 14.26 4.31
N GLY A 133 11.86 14.45 3.16
CA GLY A 133 10.40 14.55 3.00
C GLY A 133 9.96 15.97 2.63
N PRO A 134 8.66 16.29 2.73
CA PRO A 134 7.58 15.45 3.24
C PRO A 134 7.27 14.24 2.35
N MET A 135 7.18 13.05 2.96
CA MET A 135 6.72 11.83 2.31
C MET A 135 5.22 11.69 2.54
N PHE A 136 4.47 11.40 1.49
CA PHE A 136 3.01 11.35 1.54
C PHE A 136 2.49 9.91 1.46
N ASN A 137 1.48 9.60 2.25
CA ASN A 137 0.66 8.41 2.12
C ASN A 137 -0.81 8.80 2.11
N ASP A 138 -1.39 8.84 0.92
CA ASP A 138 -2.81 9.11 0.65
C ASP A 138 -3.61 7.85 0.30
N GLU A 139 -2.97 6.69 0.37
CA GLU A 139 -3.57 5.38 0.11
C GLU A 139 -4.15 4.75 1.38
N PHE A 140 -4.46 5.55 2.40
CA PHE A 140 -5.05 5.07 3.65
C PHE A 140 -6.43 4.40 3.44
N SER A 141 -7.06 4.60 2.28
CA SER A 141 -8.27 3.90 1.85
C SER A 141 -8.06 2.48 1.34
N ASP A 142 -6.81 2.06 1.08
CA ASP A 142 -6.56 0.72 0.57
C ASP A 142 -6.86 -0.33 1.65
N VAL A 143 -8.04 -0.95 1.56
CA VAL A 143 -8.45 -2.04 2.46
C VAL A 143 -7.70 -3.31 2.06
N THR A 144 -7.01 -3.92 3.03
CA THR A 144 -6.37 -5.22 2.83
C THR A 144 -7.45 -6.30 2.81
N PHE A 145 -7.73 -6.82 1.61
CA PHE A 145 -8.74 -7.85 1.35
C PHE A 145 -8.32 -9.23 1.89
N ALA A 146 -7.05 -9.59 1.69
CA ALA A 146 -6.48 -10.82 2.19
C ALA A 146 -5.06 -10.60 2.65
N LEU A 147 -4.65 -11.28 3.71
CA LEU A 147 -3.32 -11.19 4.29
C LEU A 147 -2.68 -12.58 4.27
N PHE A 148 -1.50 -12.70 3.68
CA PHE A 148 -0.74 -13.95 3.65
C PHE A 148 0.55 -13.80 4.45
N ALA A 149 0.90 -14.81 5.24
CA ALA A 149 2.17 -14.90 5.94
C ALA A 149 3.11 -15.81 5.15
N LEU A 150 4.22 -15.23 4.71
CA LEU A 150 5.36 -15.94 4.15
C LEU A 150 6.34 -16.28 5.28
N LYS A 151 6.54 -17.58 5.49
CA LYS A 151 7.44 -18.12 6.50
C LYS A 151 8.51 -18.96 5.82
N ALA A 152 9.76 -18.80 6.24
CA ALA A 152 10.85 -19.69 5.86
C ALA A 152 11.73 -19.95 7.08
N LYS A 153 11.72 -21.19 7.58
CA LYS A 153 12.42 -21.51 8.83
C LYS A 153 13.92 -21.61 8.58
N GLY A 154 14.70 -20.76 9.26
CA GLY A 154 16.17 -20.77 9.20
C GLY A 154 16.77 -19.97 8.04
N GLU A 155 15.93 -19.35 7.19
CA GLU A 155 16.40 -18.48 6.12
C GLU A 155 16.63 -17.04 6.60
N PRO A 156 17.71 -16.37 6.16
CA PRO A 156 17.89 -14.94 6.39
C PRO A 156 16.72 -14.14 5.79
N GLN A 157 16.21 -13.17 6.56
CA GLN A 157 15.06 -12.37 6.15
C GLN A 157 15.25 -11.68 4.80
N ARG A 158 16.47 -11.27 4.41
CA ARG A 158 16.72 -10.73 3.07
C ARG A 158 16.31 -11.68 1.95
N LEU A 159 16.64 -12.96 2.06
CA LEU A 159 16.26 -13.94 1.04
C LEU A 159 14.74 -14.08 1.00
N LEU A 160 14.11 -14.12 2.18
CA LEU A 160 12.66 -14.13 2.31
C LEU A 160 11.98 -12.90 1.67
N VAL A 161 12.57 -11.71 1.77
CA VAL A 161 12.08 -10.49 1.11
C VAL A 161 12.17 -10.59 -0.40
N ARG A 162 13.28 -11.11 -0.94
CA ARG A 162 13.44 -11.32 -2.39
C ARG A 162 12.40 -12.30 -2.93
N ASP A 163 12.14 -13.37 -2.20
CA ASP A 163 11.09 -14.32 -2.55
C ASP A 163 9.70 -13.67 -2.42
N ALA A 164 9.46 -12.88 -1.37
CA ALA A 164 8.23 -12.11 -1.22
C ALA A 164 7.99 -11.14 -2.39
N GLU A 165 9.04 -10.49 -2.91
CA GLU A 165 8.97 -9.63 -4.09
C GLU A 165 8.60 -10.40 -5.37
N SER A 166 9.17 -11.59 -5.56
CA SER A 166 8.78 -12.49 -6.66
C SER A 166 7.30 -12.93 -6.53
N LEU A 167 6.87 -13.30 -5.32
CA LEU A 167 5.48 -13.64 -5.03
C LEU A 167 4.54 -12.44 -5.21
N ARG A 168 4.96 -11.24 -4.82
CA ARG A 168 4.23 -9.98 -5.04
C ARG A 168 3.95 -9.79 -6.52
N GLN A 169 4.97 -9.91 -7.37
CA GLN A 169 4.82 -9.81 -8.82
C GLN A 169 3.84 -10.86 -9.36
N ARG A 170 3.94 -12.10 -8.89
CA ARG A 170 3.02 -13.17 -9.30
C ARG A 170 1.57 -12.90 -8.88
N LEU A 171 1.35 -12.49 -7.64
CA LEU A 171 0.03 -12.18 -7.09
C LEU A 171 -0.61 -10.95 -7.74
N LEU A 172 0.18 -9.97 -8.18
CA LEU A 172 -0.31 -8.82 -8.97
C LEU A 172 -0.96 -9.21 -10.31
N HIS A 173 -0.63 -10.39 -10.86
CA HIS A 173 -1.25 -10.90 -12.08
C HIS A 173 -2.59 -11.61 -11.83
N VAL A 174 -2.98 -11.84 -10.56
CA VAL A 174 -4.28 -12.44 -10.23
C VAL A 174 -5.39 -11.44 -10.56
N PRO A 175 -6.44 -11.84 -11.31
CA PRO A 175 -7.57 -10.97 -11.62
C PRO A 175 -8.23 -10.43 -10.35
N GLY A 176 -8.43 -9.11 -10.29
CA GLY A 176 -9.01 -8.44 -9.13
C GLY A 176 -8.00 -7.90 -8.12
N VAL A 177 -6.71 -8.20 -8.25
CA VAL A 177 -5.66 -7.60 -7.41
C VAL A 177 -5.30 -6.21 -7.94
N LYS A 178 -5.35 -5.20 -7.07
CA LYS A 178 -4.93 -3.81 -7.32
C LYS A 178 -3.47 -3.61 -6.93
N LYS A 179 -3.13 -4.03 -5.72
CA LYS A 179 -1.83 -3.81 -5.08
C LYS A 179 -1.51 -4.96 -4.15
N VAL A 180 -0.22 -5.20 -3.96
CA VAL A 180 0.29 -6.14 -2.96
C VAL A 180 1.38 -5.45 -2.14
N ASN A 181 1.16 -5.32 -0.84
CA ASN A 181 2.06 -4.69 0.12
C ASN A 181 2.86 -5.75 0.86
N ILE A 182 4.19 -5.60 0.93
CA ILE A 182 5.04 -6.42 1.80
C ILE A 182 5.18 -5.68 3.13
N ILE A 183 4.93 -6.38 4.23
CA ILE A 183 4.93 -5.80 5.58
C ILE A 183 5.85 -6.63 6.47
N GLY A 184 6.64 -5.94 7.29
CA GLY A 184 7.57 -6.57 8.23
C GLY A 184 8.96 -6.82 7.65
N GLU A 185 9.29 -6.22 6.51
CA GLU A 185 10.67 -6.18 6.02
C GLU A 185 11.55 -5.42 7.01
N GLN A 186 12.65 -6.04 7.42
CA GLN A 186 13.73 -5.36 8.14
C GLN A 186 14.76 -4.90 7.12
N ALA A 187 14.92 -3.58 6.99
CA ALA A 187 15.81 -3.01 5.99
C ALA A 187 17.26 -3.47 6.22
N GLU A 188 17.94 -3.89 5.15
CA GLU A 188 19.37 -4.14 5.20
C GLU A 188 20.15 -2.83 5.32
N ARG A 189 21.16 -2.81 6.19
CA ARG A 189 22.10 -1.71 6.31
C ARG A 189 23.54 -2.20 6.25
N ILE A 190 24.43 -1.35 5.78
CA ILE A 190 25.87 -1.59 5.81
C ILE A 190 26.43 -0.76 6.95
N PHE A 191 26.97 -1.46 7.95
CA PHE A 191 27.60 -0.84 9.11
C PHE A 191 29.08 -0.65 8.83
N VAL A 192 29.54 0.58 9.00
CA VAL A 192 30.97 0.95 8.95
C VAL A 192 31.37 1.30 10.38
N SER A 193 31.99 0.34 11.07
CA SER A 193 32.33 0.43 12.48
C SER A 193 33.83 0.69 12.65
N PHE A 194 34.20 1.72 13.40
CA PHE A 194 35.59 2.10 13.60
C PHE A 194 35.89 2.40 15.07
N SER A 195 37.14 2.14 15.48
CA SER A 195 37.66 2.54 16.79
C SER A 195 38.24 3.95 16.70
N HIS A 196 37.79 4.84 17.58
CA HIS A 196 38.32 6.20 17.66
C HIS A 196 39.84 6.23 17.91
N ASP A 197 40.35 5.32 18.74
CA ASP A 197 41.79 5.22 19.06
C ASP A 197 42.62 4.82 17.82
N ARG A 198 42.09 3.88 17.01
CA ARG A 198 42.73 3.45 15.77
C ARG A 198 42.74 4.55 14.72
N LEU A 199 41.64 5.28 14.57
CA LEU A 199 41.55 6.44 13.68
C LEU A 199 42.54 7.54 14.09
N ALA A 200 42.61 7.87 15.38
CA ALA A 200 43.53 8.88 15.91
C ALA A 200 45.00 8.51 15.65
N THR A 201 45.36 7.23 15.83
CA THR A 201 46.72 6.73 15.56
C THR A 201 47.11 6.85 14.08
N LEU A 202 46.14 6.65 13.18
CA LEU A 202 46.34 6.74 11.73
C LEU A 202 46.16 8.17 11.19
N GLY A 203 45.81 9.13 12.04
CA GLY A 203 45.56 10.53 11.68
C GLY A 203 44.32 10.72 10.80
N VAL A 204 43.42 9.73 10.75
CA VAL A 204 42.19 9.75 9.93
C VAL A 204 41.04 10.29 10.76
N SER A 205 40.29 11.28 10.27
CA SER A 205 39.07 11.73 10.93
C SER A 205 37.85 10.93 10.44
N PRO A 206 36.78 10.79 11.25
CA PRO A 206 35.51 10.24 10.77
C PRO A 206 34.95 11.01 9.55
N GLN A 207 35.18 12.33 9.49
CA GLN A 207 34.76 13.18 8.38
C GLN A 207 35.40 12.77 7.04
N ASP A 208 36.67 12.33 7.08
CA ASP A 208 37.39 11.86 5.89
C ASP A 208 36.76 10.57 5.35
N ILE A 209 36.33 9.67 6.23
CA ILE A 209 35.63 8.44 5.87
C ILE A 209 34.29 8.76 5.19
N PHE A 210 33.47 9.64 5.79
CA PHE A 210 32.20 10.04 5.19
C PHE A 210 32.40 10.71 3.83
N SER A 211 33.41 11.57 3.71
CA SER A 211 33.72 12.27 2.46
C SER A 211 34.18 11.31 1.36
N ALA A 212 35.03 10.33 1.69
CA ALA A 212 35.50 9.31 0.75
C ALA A 212 34.38 8.39 0.28
N LEU A 213 33.49 7.95 1.18
CA LEU A 213 32.33 7.15 0.82
C LEU A 213 31.35 7.93 -0.06
N ASN A 214 31.10 9.20 0.25
CA ASN A 214 30.17 10.03 -0.50
C ASN A 214 30.71 10.39 -1.90
N SER A 215 32.02 10.65 -2.03
CA SER A 215 32.64 10.98 -3.32
C SER A 215 32.69 9.79 -4.28
N GLN A 216 32.89 8.57 -3.75
CA GLN A 216 32.95 7.35 -4.56
C GLN A 216 31.56 6.89 -5.02
N ASN A 217 30.50 7.18 -4.26
CA ASN A 217 29.13 6.75 -4.57
C ASN A 217 28.41 7.63 -5.60
N VAL A 218 29.08 8.62 -6.19
CA VAL A 218 28.49 9.51 -7.21
C VAL A 218 28.50 8.82 -8.58
N LEU A 219 27.32 8.50 -9.13
CA LEU A 219 27.18 8.16 -10.54
C LEU A 219 27.54 9.38 -11.39
N THR A 220 28.77 9.43 -11.90
CA THR A 220 29.20 10.51 -12.78
C THR A 220 28.93 10.09 -14.24
N PRO A 221 28.12 10.84 -15.02
CA PRO A 221 27.92 10.55 -16.44
C PRO A 221 29.24 10.79 -17.18
N ALA A 222 29.78 9.73 -17.81
CA ALA A 222 31.06 9.79 -18.50
C ALA A 222 30.97 10.28 -19.96
N GLY A 223 29.78 10.74 -20.38
CA GLY A 223 29.53 11.29 -21.71
C GLY A 223 29.43 10.22 -22.81
N SER A 224 29.50 10.68 -24.05
CA SER A 224 29.44 9.86 -25.26
C SER A 224 30.43 10.35 -26.29
N ILE A 225 31.00 9.43 -27.07
CA ILE A 225 31.90 9.74 -28.16
C ILE A 225 31.14 9.58 -29.47
N ASP A 226 31.06 10.67 -30.25
CA ASP A 226 30.57 10.62 -31.62
C ASP A 226 31.68 10.09 -32.52
N THR A 227 31.46 8.88 -33.05
CA THR A 227 32.33 8.29 -34.07
C THR A 227 31.75 8.58 -35.46
N LYS A 228 32.49 8.28 -36.54
CA LYS A 228 31.95 8.36 -37.92
C LYS A 228 30.81 7.34 -38.18
N GLY A 229 30.44 6.53 -37.19
CA GLY A 229 29.33 5.58 -37.20
C GLY A 229 28.52 5.67 -35.90
N PRO A 230 28.23 4.56 -35.20
CA PRO A 230 27.39 4.60 -34.00
C PRO A 230 28.03 5.42 -32.86
N GLN A 231 27.19 6.19 -32.17
CA GLN A 231 27.56 6.92 -30.96
C GLN A 231 27.84 5.93 -29.82
N VAL A 232 29.03 6.04 -29.21
CA VAL A 232 29.44 5.16 -28.12
C VAL A 232 29.25 5.89 -26.80
N PHE A 233 28.35 5.39 -25.96
CA PHE A 233 28.15 5.91 -24.60
C PHE A 233 29.20 5.32 -23.66
N ILE A 234 29.95 6.17 -22.97
CA ILE A 234 30.86 5.75 -21.92
C ILE A 234 30.07 5.75 -20.61
N ARG A 235 30.18 4.67 -19.85
CA ARG A 235 29.66 4.58 -18.48
C ARG A 235 30.83 4.16 -17.58
N LEU A 236 31.04 4.93 -16.51
CA LEU A 236 32.00 4.58 -15.47
C LEU A 236 31.25 3.79 -14.40
N ASP A 237 31.71 2.57 -14.14
CA ASP A 237 31.21 1.74 -13.05
C ASP A 237 31.82 2.22 -11.72
N GLY A 238 31.25 3.29 -11.16
CA GLY A 238 31.65 3.84 -9.86
C GLY A 238 30.79 3.36 -8.68
N ALA A 239 29.62 2.79 -8.95
CA ALA A 239 28.64 2.45 -7.91
C ALA A 239 29.07 1.23 -7.06
N PHE A 240 28.74 1.28 -5.77
CA PHE A 240 28.93 0.15 -4.85
C PHE A 240 27.89 -0.95 -5.14
N ASP A 241 28.29 -1.95 -5.91
CA ASP A 241 27.49 -3.15 -6.23
C ASP A 241 27.77 -4.32 -5.28
N LYS A 242 28.94 -4.30 -4.62
CA LYS A 242 29.44 -5.35 -3.72
C LYS A 242 29.98 -4.74 -2.43
N LEU A 243 29.88 -5.51 -1.35
CA LEU A 243 30.38 -5.11 -0.04
C LEU A 243 31.91 -4.96 -0.04
N GLU A 244 32.59 -5.74 -0.87
CA GLU A 244 34.04 -5.71 -1.07
C GLU A 244 34.50 -4.36 -1.65
N LYS A 245 33.77 -3.79 -2.63
CA LYS A 245 34.11 -2.46 -3.16
C LYS A 245 34.03 -1.37 -2.11
N ILE A 246 33.09 -1.48 -1.16
CA ILE A 246 32.99 -0.53 -0.04
C ILE A 246 34.23 -0.66 0.84
N ARG A 247 34.67 -1.88 1.16
CA ARG A 247 35.88 -2.14 1.96
C ARG A 247 37.16 -1.60 1.31
N GLU A 248 37.25 -1.71 -0.01
CA GLU A 248 38.40 -1.25 -0.81
C GLU A 248 38.39 0.25 -1.09
N THR A 249 37.40 1.00 -0.59
CA THR A 249 37.30 2.45 -0.81
C THR A 249 38.57 3.15 -0.32
N PRO A 250 39.27 3.91 -1.19
CA PRO A 250 40.49 4.60 -0.81
C PRO A 250 40.18 5.84 0.04
N ILE A 251 40.92 5.99 1.13
CA ILE A 251 40.87 7.14 2.03
C ILE A 251 42.25 7.80 1.99
N VAL A 252 42.29 9.03 1.49
CA VAL A 252 43.53 9.78 1.35
C VAL A 252 43.69 10.71 2.55
N VAL A 253 44.71 10.44 3.37
CA VAL A 253 45.01 11.21 4.59
C VAL A 253 46.49 11.53 4.63
N GLN A 254 46.84 12.82 4.76
CA GLN A 254 48.23 13.29 4.88
C GLN A 254 49.16 12.75 3.76
N GLY A 255 48.64 12.61 2.54
CA GLY A 255 49.39 12.09 1.37
C GLY A 255 49.57 10.57 1.34
N ARG A 256 48.96 9.83 2.28
CA ARG A 256 48.91 8.36 2.29
C ARG A 256 47.51 7.90 1.86
N THR A 257 47.45 6.79 1.13
CA THR A 257 46.18 6.14 0.77
C THR A 257 46.03 4.91 1.63
N LEU A 258 44.97 4.86 2.42
CA LEU A 258 44.54 3.70 3.20
C LEU A 258 43.24 3.17 2.60
N GLN A 259 42.95 1.88 2.78
CA GLN A 259 41.63 1.35 2.42
C GLN A 259 40.68 1.49 3.60
N LEU A 260 39.37 1.52 3.33
CA LEU A 260 38.36 1.56 4.39
C LEU A 260 38.50 0.36 5.33
N SER A 261 38.85 -0.83 4.82
CA SER A 261 39.15 -2.02 5.63
C SER A 261 40.33 -1.84 6.60
N ASP A 262 41.25 -0.92 6.34
CA ASP A 262 42.41 -0.68 7.20
C ASP A 262 42.04 0.17 8.43
N VAL A 263 40.93 0.90 8.35
CA VAL A 263 40.49 1.86 9.39
C VAL A 263 39.16 1.49 10.04
N ALA A 264 38.32 0.71 9.35
CA ALA A 264 36.97 0.35 9.80
C ALA A 264 36.61 -1.09 9.41
N THR A 265 35.77 -1.72 10.23
CA THR A 265 35.10 -2.98 9.91
C THR A 265 33.81 -2.68 9.16
N VAL A 266 33.69 -3.22 7.95
CA VAL A 266 32.50 -3.06 7.11
C VAL A 266 31.73 -4.37 7.04
N GLU A 267 30.53 -4.35 7.62
CA GLU A 267 29.67 -5.51 7.72
C GLU A 267 28.28 -5.21 7.19
N ARG A 268 27.67 -6.21 6.57
CA ARG A 268 26.26 -6.16 6.22
C ARG A 268 25.46 -6.66 7.41
N GLY A 269 24.52 -5.85 7.86
CA GLY A 269 23.60 -6.21 8.91
C GLY A 269 22.18 -5.79 8.55
N TYR A 270 21.30 -5.90 9.53
CA TYR A 270 19.95 -5.37 9.45
C TYR A 270 19.86 -4.11 10.30
N GLU A 271 18.89 -3.25 9.99
CA GLU A 271 18.56 -2.12 10.86
C GLU A 271 18.32 -2.59 12.30
N ASP A 272 19.06 -2.02 13.25
CA ASP A 272 19.03 -2.38 14.67
C ASP A 272 18.89 -1.11 15.52
N PRO A 273 17.92 -1.02 16.46
CA PRO A 273 16.88 -2.00 16.77
C PRO A 273 15.86 -2.16 15.64
N ALA A 274 15.33 -3.38 15.50
CA ALA A 274 14.25 -3.65 14.55
C ALA A 274 13.02 -2.78 14.88
N THR A 275 12.62 -1.95 13.91
CA THR A 275 11.52 -0.98 14.08
C THR A 275 10.15 -1.63 14.04
N PHE A 276 10.00 -2.72 13.29
CA PHE A 276 8.75 -3.47 13.16
C PHE A 276 9.03 -4.95 12.89
N GLN A 277 8.55 -5.86 13.75
CA GLN A 277 8.70 -7.31 13.59
C GLN A 277 7.33 -7.99 13.58
N ILE A 278 7.16 -8.96 12.68
CA ILE A 278 5.93 -9.73 12.56
C ILE A 278 6.21 -11.19 12.85
N ARG A 279 5.33 -11.79 13.65
CA ARG A 279 5.33 -13.22 13.91
C ARG A 279 3.97 -13.80 13.60
N ASN A 280 3.97 -14.94 12.93
CA ASN A 280 2.78 -15.76 12.71
C ASN A 280 2.98 -17.07 13.45
N GLN A 281 2.11 -17.35 14.43
CA GLN A 281 2.18 -18.57 15.26
C GLN A 281 3.56 -18.77 15.94
N GLY A 282 4.20 -17.68 16.35
CA GLY A 282 5.50 -17.69 17.04
C GLY A 282 6.74 -17.69 16.13
N GLU A 283 6.57 -17.88 14.81
CA GLU A 283 7.66 -17.82 13.83
C GLU A 283 7.71 -16.45 13.15
N THR A 284 8.92 -15.93 12.91
CA THR A 284 9.10 -14.68 12.14
C THR A 284 8.56 -14.85 10.73
N ALA A 285 7.77 -13.87 10.26
CA ALA A 285 7.11 -13.92 8.97
C ALA A 285 7.13 -12.55 8.28
N LEU A 286 7.09 -12.56 6.96
CA LEU A 286 6.70 -11.39 6.17
C LEU A 286 5.23 -11.51 5.81
N LEU A 287 4.50 -10.40 5.84
CA LEU A 287 3.13 -10.41 5.36
C LEU A 287 3.03 -9.86 3.95
N LEU A 288 2.21 -10.49 3.13
CA LEU A 288 1.76 -9.97 1.85
C LEU A 288 0.29 -9.58 1.99
N GLY A 289 0.02 -8.29 2.08
CA GLY A 289 -1.32 -7.71 2.12
C GLY A 289 -1.83 -7.45 0.71
N ILE A 290 -2.93 -8.09 0.33
CA ILE A 290 -3.56 -7.96 -0.98
C ILE A 290 -4.66 -6.90 -0.91
N VAL A 291 -4.60 -5.91 -1.80
CA VAL A 291 -5.63 -4.91 -1.98
C VAL A 291 -6.45 -5.26 -3.22
N MET A 292 -7.77 -5.32 -3.07
CA MET A 292 -8.70 -5.60 -4.16
C MET A 292 -8.90 -4.37 -5.05
N ARG A 293 -9.20 -4.59 -6.34
CA ARG A 293 -9.63 -3.51 -7.25
C ARG A 293 -11.03 -3.03 -6.88
N ASP A 294 -11.24 -1.73 -7.02
CA ASP A 294 -12.54 -1.11 -6.77
C ASP A 294 -13.61 -1.73 -7.69
N GLY A 295 -14.77 -2.08 -7.11
CA GLY A 295 -15.88 -2.70 -7.83
C GLY A 295 -15.67 -4.16 -8.24
N TRP A 296 -14.56 -4.80 -7.86
CA TRP A 296 -14.34 -6.23 -8.12
C TRP A 296 -15.15 -7.11 -7.15
N ASN A 297 -15.53 -8.30 -7.61
CA ASN A 297 -16.22 -9.27 -6.77
C ASN A 297 -15.24 -9.95 -5.80
N GLY A 298 -15.42 -9.73 -4.50
CA GLY A 298 -14.56 -10.31 -3.47
C GLY A 298 -14.58 -11.84 -3.44
N LEU A 299 -15.72 -12.48 -3.69
CA LEU A 299 -15.82 -13.95 -3.72
C LEU A 299 -15.01 -14.55 -4.88
N ASP A 300 -15.02 -13.88 -6.04
CA ASP A 300 -14.25 -14.34 -7.20
C ASP A 300 -12.74 -14.12 -6.99
N LEU A 301 -12.36 -12.99 -6.37
CA LEU A 301 -10.98 -12.75 -5.99
C LEU A 301 -10.48 -13.78 -4.96
N GLY A 302 -11.27 -14.09 -3.93
CA GLY A 302 -10.94 -15.10 -2.92
C GLY A 302 -10.59 -16.45 -3.55
N LYS A 303 -11.46 -16.94 -4.45
CA LYS A 303 -11.24 -18.19 -5.22
C LYS A 303 -9.99 -18.13 -6.10
N ALA A 304 -9.77 -17.01 -6.79
CA ALA A 304 -8.60 -16.83 -7.65
C ALA A 304 -7.29 -16.83 -6.83
N LEU A 305 -7.30 -16.17 -5.67
CA LEU A 305 -6.17 -16.17 -4.73
C LEU A 305 -5.91 -17.55 -4.14
N ASP A 306 -6.94 -18.32 -3.79
CA ASP A 306 -6.78 -19.70 -3.32
C ASP A 306 -6.15 -20.60 -4.37
N ALA A 307 -6.65 -20.54 -5.61
CA ALA A 307 -6.13 -21.31 -6.71
C ALA A 307 -4.65 -20.96 -7.00
N GLU A 308 -4.30 -19.67 -6.94
CA GLU A 308 -2.92 -19.24 -7.18
C GLU A 308 -1.99 -19.59 -6.00
N THR A 309 -2.46 -19.43 -4.77
CA THR A 309 -1.71 -19.80 -3.55
C THR A 309 -1.42 -21.30 -3.51
N ALA A 310 -2.37 -22.14 -3.92
CA ALA A 310 -2.16 -23.59 -4.04
C ALA A 310 -1.03 -23.93 -5.04
N LYS A 311 -1.01 -23.26 -6.21
CA LYS A 311 0.08 -23.44 -7.19
C LYS A 311 1.42 -22.91 -6.69
N ILE A 312 1.42 -21.81 -5.95
CA ILE A 312 2.62 -21.24 -5.34
C ILE A 312 3.21 -22.24 -4.35
N ASN A 313 2.40 -22.72 -3.38
CA ASN A 313 2.85 -23.66 -2.36
C ASN A 313 3.33 -24.99 -2.95
N ALA A 314 2.74 -25.45 -4.07
CA ALA A 314 3.20 -26.66 -4.76
C ALA A 314 4.62 -26.54 -5.37
N GLY A 315 5.06 -25.32 -5.69
CA GLY A 315 6.39 -25.05 -6.25
C GLY A 315 7.41 -24.51 -5.24
N MET A 316 7.03 -24.40 -3.95
CA MET A 316 7.90 -23.82 -2.93
C MET A 316 8.98 -24.81 -2.47
N PRO A 317 10.19 -24.32 -2.14
CA PRO A 317 11.22 -25.11 -1.47
C PRO A 317 10.75 -25.64 -0.11
N LEU A 318 11.34 -26.76 0.34
CA LEU A 318 11.08 -27.31 1.67
C LEU A 318 11.43 -26.29 2.76
N GLY A 319 10.51 -26.12 3.72
CA GLY A 319 10.68 -25.16 4.83
C GLY A 319 10.14 -23.76 4.56
N MET A 320 9.69 -23.47 3.33
CA MET A 320 8.98 -22.23 2.97
C MET A 320 7.48 -22.49 2.83
N THR A 321 6.65 -21.59 3.38
CA THR A 321 5.19 -21.69 3.26
C THR A 321 4.56 -20.31 3.13
N LEU A 322 3.54 -20.20 2.27
CA LEU A 322 2.66 -19.04 2.18
C LEU A 322 1.29 -19.42 2.74
N THR A 323 0.99 -18.93 3.93
CA THR A 323 -0.24 -19.27 4.68
C THR A 323 -1.20 -18.08 4.67
N LYS A 324 -2.47 -18.29 4.36
CA LYS A 324 -3.49 -17.25 4.47
C LYS A 324 -3.79 -16.99 5.95
N VAL A 325 -3.72 -15.73 6.38
CA VAL A 325 -3.93 -15.28 7.77
C VAL A 325 -5.34 -14.71 7.94
N THR A 326 -5.73 -13.80 7.03
CA THR A 326 -7.06 -13.21 6.98
C THR A 326 -7.60 -13.25 5.56
N ASP A 327 -8.92 -13.38 5.45
CA ASP A 327 -9.63 -13.47 4.18
C ASP A 327 -11.02 -12.85 4.28
N GLN A 328 -11.24 -11.74 3.60
CA GLN A 328 -12.54 -11.09 3.59
C GLN A 328 -13.60 -11.91 2.82
N SER A 329 -13.21 -12.79 1.90
CA SER A 329 -14.16 -13.59 1.12
C SER A 329 -15.01 -14.51 2.01
N VAL A 330 -14.46 -14.99 3.13
CA VAL A 330 -15.16 -15.85 4.10
C VAL A 330 -16.26 -15.07 4.84
N ASN A 331 -15.99 -13.81 5.18
CA ASN A 331 -16.98 -12.94 5.81
C ASN A 331 -18.09 -12.59 4.82
N ILE A 332 -17.72 -12.24 3.57
CA ILE A 332 -18.68 -11.96 2.49
C ILE A 332 -19.59 -13.17 2.25
N SER A 333 -19.04 -14.39 2.15
CA SER A 333 -19.85 -15.58 1.90
C SER A 333 -20.83 -15.82 3.05
N SER A 334 -20.35 -15.71 4.29
CA SER A 334 -21.18 -15.91 5.48
C SER A 334 -22.31 -14.89 5.56
N ALA A 335 -22.02 -13.60 5.30
CA ALA A 335 -23.01 -12.54 5.32
C ALA A 335 -24.07 -12.70 4.22
N VAL A 336 -23.65 -13.10 3.01
CA VAL A 336 -24.58 -13.36 1.89
C VAL A 336 -25.48 -14.55 2.19
N ASP A 337 -24.93 -15.64 2.71
CA ASP A 337 -25.71 -16.83 3.06
C ASP A 337 -26.73 -16.51 4.17
N GLU A 338 -26.33 -15.76 5.19
CA GLU A 338 -27.23 -15.31 6.25
C GLU A 338 -28.34 -14.39 5.71
N PHE A 339 -28.01 -13.45 4.82
CA PHE A 339 -28.98 -12.59 4.16
C PHE A 339 -29.99 -13.41 3.34
N MET A 340 -29.52 -14.38 2.54
CA MET A 340 -30.38 -15.24 1.73
C MET A 340 -31.34 -16.06 2.58
N ILE A 341 -30.87 -16.62 3.70
CA ILE A 341 -31.72 -17.35 4.65
C ILE A 341 -32.80 -16.42 5.21
N LYS A 342 -32.42 -15.24 5.70
CA LYS A 342 -33.37 -14.25 6.25
C LYS A 342 -34.39 -13.79 5.21
N PHE A 343 -33.95 -13.57 3.97
CA PHE A 343 -34.81 -13.20 2.85
C PHE A 343 -35.86 -14.27 2.54
N PHE A 344 -35.46 -15.54 2.41
CA PHE A 344 -36.39 -16.64 2.15
C PHE A 344 -37.36 -16.88 3.30
N VAL A 345 -36.89 -16.77 4.54
CA VAL A 345 -37.76 -16.88 5.72
C VAL A 345 -38.80 -15.76 5.72
N ALA A 346 -38.40 -14.51 5.46
CA ALA A 346 -39.32 -13.39 5.38
C ALA A 346 -40.35 -13.56 4.25
N LEU A 347 -39.90 -13.98 3.06
CA LEU A 347 -40.79 -14.30 1.93
C LEU A 347 -41.82 -15.37 2.31
N LEU A 348 -41.37 -16.46 2.92
CA LEU A 348 -42.23 -17.55 3.35
C LEU A 348 -43.26 -17.09 4.38
N VAL A 349 -42.83 -16.31 5.37
CA VAL A 349 -43.74 -15.74 6.38
C VAL A 349 -44.80 -14.85 5.72
N VAL A 350 -44.42 -13.99 4.78
CA VAL A 350 -45.38 -13.16 4.03
C VAL A 350 -46.32 -14.03 3.22
N MET A 351 -45.83 -15.04 2.50
CA MET A 351 -46.68 -15.97 1.75
C MET A 351 -47.68 -16.69 2.64
N VAL A 352 -47.26 -17.17 3.81
CA VAL A 352 -48.13 -17.84 4.79
C VAL A 352 -49.18 -16.87 5.33
N VAL A 353 -48.79 -15.65 5.73
CA VAL A 353 -49.72 -14.63 6.23
C VAL A 353 -50.73 -14.25 5.15
N CYS A 354 -50.28 -14.03 3.91
CA CYS A 354 -51.14 -13.76 2.77
C CYS A 354 -52.11 -14.92 2.49
N PHE A 355 -51.62 -16.16 2.52
CA PHE A 355 -52.43 -17.35 2.31
C PHE A 355 -53.52 -17.51 3.37
N VAL A 356 -53.18 -17.30 4.65
CA VAL A 356 -54.13 -17.35 5.76
C VAL A 356 -55.11 -16.18 5.71
N SER A 357 -54.62 -14.97 5.44
CA SER A 357 -55.43 -13.75 5.42
C SER A 357 -56.41 -13.68 4.25
N MET A 358 -56.04 -14.21 3.07
CA MET A 358 -56.94 -14.27 1.92
C MET A 358 -57.92 -15.44 2.00
N GLY A 359 -57.91 -16.21 3.09
CA GLY A 359 -58.87 -17.27 3.37
C GLY A 359 -58.79 -18.39 2.35
N GLY A 360 -57.67 -19.13 2.31
CA GLY A 360 -57.57 -20.43 1.63
C GLY A 360 -58.24 -20.47 0.26
N ALA A 361 -57.78 -19.66 -0.68
CA ALA A 361 -58.41 -19.54 -2.00
C ALA A 361 -58.13 -20.76 -2.90
N TRP A 362 -58.58 -21.95 -2.49
CA TRP A 362 -58.96 -23.14 -3.27
C TRP A 362 -59.73 -24.10 -2.33
N ALA A 363 -60.97 -23.76 -1.97
CA ALA A 363 -61.97 -24.71 -1.48
C ALA A 363 -63.27 -24.51 -2.26
#